data_AF-A0A7J4JF34-F1
#
_entry.id   AF-A0A7J4JF34-F1
#
_cell.length_a   1.000
_cell.length_b   1.000
_cell.length_c   1.000
_cell.angle_alpha   90.00
_cell.angle_beta   90.00
_cell.angle_gamma   90.00
#
_symmetry.space_group_name_H-M   'P 1'
#
loop_
_entity.id
_entity.type
_entity.pdbx_description
1 polymer ?
#
loop_
_entity_poly.entity_id
_entity_poly.type
_entity_poly.pdbx_seq_one_letter_code
_entity_poly.pdbx_strand_id
1 'polypeptide(L)'
;MKVERVTKDFLKGYDLVIVTKAKVIPTKKVKEFIDFAAEGGRLVWTGDAGTALGGDESPGEALLLKSQRPGEEDVNEVIGPWARRDGEYMVPLDEFIAAEFLGTYCELKNCRDANQLMGLLEALPGRKHPLVEGIRDDLEFYGDFALVNQREGNNAKRVLTLKYGSELVTKDKRKLGKEFPVIISSGLGTGKVVYYAAPLEYFFAPGRPKKYYQFLENMYKGMLN
;
A
#
# COMPACT_ATOMS: atom_id res chain seq x y z
N MET A 1 -11.27 -14.77 -2.69
CA MET A 1 -12.19 -14.87 -1.54
C MET A 1 -12.66 -13.45 -1.19
N LYS A 2 -13.93 -13.26 -0.81
CA LYS A 2 -14.41 -11.94 -0.37
C LYS A 2 -13.89 -11.62 1.03
N VAL A 3 -13.47 -10.37 1.26
CA VAL A 3 -12.89 -9.92 2.54
C VAL A 3 -13.88 -10.07 3.71
N GLU A 4 -15.18 -9.94 3.46
CA GLU A 4 -16.25 -10.11 4.45
C GLU A 4 -16.22 -11.47 5.18
N ARG A 5 -15.73 -12.53 4.51
CA ARG A 5 -15.70 -13.89 5.05
C ARG A 5 -14.41 -14.22 5.81
N VAL A 6 -13.44 -13.33 5.80
CA VAL A 6 -12.19 -13.50 6.53
C VAL A 6 -12.48 -13.37 8.01
N THR A 7 -12.00 -14.29 8.84
CA THR A 7 -12.02 -14.17 10.30
C THR A 7 -10.61 -14.40 10.83
N LYS A 8 -10.34 -13.92 12.05
CA LYS A 8 -9.05 -14.16 12.71
C LYS A 8 -8.66 -15.65 12.75
N ASP A 9 -9.60 -16.54 13.07
CA ASP A 9 -9.33 -17.98 13.12
C ASP A 9 -9.06 -18.58 11.73
N PHE A 10 -9.69 -18.04 10.69
CA PHE A 10 -9.38 -18.43 9.32
C PHE A 10 -7.95 -18.02 8.93
N LEU A 11 -7.50 -16.83 9.34
CA LEU A 11 -6.17 -16.31 9.01
C LEU A 11 -5.03 -17.13 9.65
N LYS A 12 -5.25 -17.76 10.81
CA LYS A 12 -4.24 -18.59 11.50
C LYS A 12 -3.73 -19.77 10.67
N GLY A 13 -4.50 -20.22 9.66
CA GLY A 13 -4.10 -21.30 8.76
C GLY A 13 -3.15 -20.89 7.63
N TYR A 14 -2.73 -19.63 7.58
CA TYR A 14 -1.94 -19.09 6.47
C TYR A 14 -0.66 -18.42 6.97
N ASP A 15 0.46 -18.69 6.28
CA ASP A 15 1.73 -18.01 6.55
C ASP A 15 1.76 -16.60 5.96
N LEU A 16 1.07 -16.40 4.82
CA LEU A 16 1.06 -15.16 4.05
C LEU A 16 -0.35 -14.81 3.58
N VAL A 17 -0.73 -13.55 3.78
CA VAL A 17 -1.98 -12.97 3.31
C VAL A 17 -1.68 -11.81 2.37
N ILE A 18 -2.32 -11.82 1.21
CA ILE A 18 -2.22 -10.75 0.21
C ILE A 18 -3.58 -10.07 0.10
N VAL A 19 -3.65 -8.80 0.46
CA VAL A 19 -4.85 -7.97 0.34
C VAL A 19 -4.76 -7.17 -0.95
N THR A 20 -5.63 -7.51 -1.90
CA THR A 20 -5.64 -6.89 -3.22
C THR A 20 -7.06 -6.68 -3.74
N LYS A 21 -7.23 -5.66 -4.59
CA LYS A 21 -8.50 -5.29 -5.24
C LYS A 21 -9.68 -5.21 -4.28
N ALA A 22 -9.45 -4.65 -3.10
CA ALA A 22 -10.44 -4.56 -2.03
C ALA A 22 -10.54 -3.11 -1.52
N LYS A 23 -11.07 -2.19 -2.33
CA LYS A 23 -11.15 -0.77 -1.99
C LYS A 23 -11.96 -0.53 -0.71
N VAL A 24 -13.10 -1.22 -0.59
CA VAL A 24 -14.00 -1.18 0.57
C VAL A 24 -13.63 -2.34 1.51
N ILE A 25 -13.21 -2.00 2.73
CA ILE A 25 -12.94 -2.98 3.80
C ILE A 25 -13.47 -2.40 5.11
N PRO A 26 -14.31 -3.11 5.89
CA PRO A 26 -14.67 -2.68 7.22
C PRO A 26 -13.45 -2.53 8.14
N THR A 27 -13.44 -1.50 8.98
CA THR A 27 -12.39 -1.18 9.95
C THR A 27 -12.08 -2.35 10.88
N LYS A 28 -13.09 -3.13 11.32
CA LYS A 28 -12.88 -4.39 12.07
C LYS A 28 -12.04 -5.40 11.29
N LYS A 29 -12.26 -5.53 9.98
CA LYS A 29 -11.49 -6.44 9.12
C LYS A 29 -10.07 -5.95 8.87
N VAL A 30 -9.88 -4.64 8.70
CA VAL A 30 -8.54 -4.05 8.68
C VAL A 30 -7.77 -4.41 9.96
N LYS A 31 -8.42 -4.30 11.12
CA LYS A 31 -7.83 -4.70 12.40
C LYS A 31 -7.45 -6.19 12.43
N GLU A 32 -8.31 -7.08 11.93
CA GLU A 32 -7.99 -8.52 11.87
C GLU A 32 -6.71 -8.82 11.06
N PHE A 33 -6.46 -8.10 9.96
CA PHE A 33 -5.21 -8.24 9.20
C PHE A 33 -3.98 -7.71 9.93
N ILE A 34 -4.13 -6.59 10.65
CA ILE A 34 -3.06 -6.04 11.50
C ILE A 34 -2.73 -7.02 12.63
N ASP A 35 -3.75 -7.54 13.32
CA ASP A 35 -3.60 -8.53 14.40
C ASP A 35 -2.90 -9.80 13.89
N PHE A 36 -3.30 -10.31 12.73
CA PHE A 36 -2.66 -11.46 12.09
C PHE A 36 -1.15 -11.25 11.88
N ALA A 37 -0.77 -10.09 11.33
CA ALA A 37 0.63 -9.79 11.09
C ALA A 37 1.42 -9.50 12.39
N ALA A 38 0.77 -8.91 13.39
CA ALA A 38 1.34 -8.72 14.73
C ALA A 38 1.59 -10.06 15.45
N GLU A 39 0.75 -11.07 15.21
CA GLU A 39 0.90 -12.44 15.73
C GLU A 39 1.95 -13.27 14.98
N GLY A 40 2.62 -12.69 13.98
CA GLY A 40 3.73 -13.32 13.26
C GLY A 40 3.42 -13.68 11.81
N GLY A 41 2.18 -13.48 11.36
CA GLY A 41 1.79 -13.64 9.96
C GLY A 41 2.52 -12.66 9.03
N ARG A 42 2.62 -13.02 7.75
CA ARG A 42 3.19 -12.17 6.70
C ARG A 42 2.06 -11.47 5.95
N LEU A 43 2.11 -10.15 5.82
CA LEU A 43 1.06 -9.37 5.14
C LEU A 43 1.61 -8.60 3.95
N VAL A 44 0.95 -8.76 2.80
CA VAL A 44 1.15 -7.90 1.62
C VAL A 44 -0.11 -7.09 1.40
N TRP A 45 0.02 -5.76 1.46
CA TRP A 45 -1.06 -4.82 1.19
C TRP A 45 -0.83 -4.14 -0.16
N THR A 46 -1.87 -3.95 -0.97
CA THR A 46 -1.67 -3.46 -2.34
C THR A 46 -2.64 -2.35 -2.75
N GLY A 47 -2.15 -1.41 -3.56
CA GLY A 47 -2.94 -0.38 -4.23
C GLY A 47 -3.71 0.51 -3.27
N ASP A 48 -4.98 0.73 -3.60
CA ASP A 48 -5.96 1.49 -2.83
C ASP A 48 -6.84 0.58 -1.92
N ALA A 49 -6.36 -0.63 -1.60
CA ALA A 49 -7.11 -1.53 -0.73
C ALA A 49 -7.37 -0.88 0.63
N GLY A 50 -8.60 -1.00 1.12
CA GLY A 50 -9.06 -0.37 2.35
C GLY A 50 -8.95 1.15 2.33
N THR A 51 -9.17 1.82 1.20
CA THR A 51 -9.28 3.30 1.19
C THR A 51 -10.72 3.79 1.41
N ALA A 52 -11.72 2.91 1.23
CA ALA A 52 -13.12 3.20 1.54
C ALA A 52 -13.58 2.45 2.80
N LEU A 53 -14.38 3.12 3.62
CA LEU A 53 -15.02 2.55 4.82
C LEU A 53 -16.10 1.53 4.43
N GLY A 54 -16.47 0.65 5.37
CA GLY A 54 -17.50 -0.38 5.15
C GLY A 54 -18.91 0.14 4.87
N GLY A 55 -19.17 1.44 5.05
CA GLY A 55 -20.46 2.07 4.81
C GLY A 55 -21.52 1.65 5.84
N ASP A 56 -22.76 1.48 5.38
CA ASP A 56 -23.93 1.22 6.23
C ASP A 56 -23.84 -0.09 7.03
N GLU A 57 -23.01 -1.05 6.59
CA GLU A 57 -22.79 -2.32 7.27
C GLU A 57 -21.90 -2.20 8.52
N SER A 58 -21.34 -1.02 8.79
CA SER A 58 -20.43 -0.80 9.92
C SER A 58 -20.69 0.56 10.60
N PRO A 59 -21.86 0.70 11.26
CA PRO A 59 -22.22 1.94 11.96
C PRO A 59 -21.21 2.21 13.08
N GLY A 60 -20.59 3.39 13.06
CA GLY A 60 -19.56 3.80 14.01
C GLY A 60 -18.14 3.87 13.43
N GLU A 61 -17.94 3.39 12.20
CA GLU A 61 -16.68 3.58 11.49
C GLU A 61 -16.49 5.02 11.05
N ALA A 62 -15.30 5.56 11.31
CA ALA A 62 -14.92 6.90 10.88
C ALA A 62 -13.43 6.96 10.55
N LEU A 63 -13.05 7.97 9.79
CA LEU A 63 -11.64 8.32 9.61
C LEU A 63 -11.10 8.97 10.89
N LEU A 64 -9.83 8.73 11.17
CA LEU A 64 -9.12 9.30 12.31
C LEU A 64 -8.71 10.74 12.01
N LEU A 65 -8.95 11.62 12.98
CA LEU A 65 -8.47 13.00 12.96
C LEU A 65 -7.08 13.09 13.59
N LYS A 66 -6.26 14.07 13.18
CA LYS A 66 -4.93 14.31 13.77
C LYS A 66 -5.00 14.47 15.29
N SER A 67 -5.97 15.24 15.80
CA SER A 67 -6.23 15.42 17.24
C SER A 67 -6.47 14.13 18.03
N GLN A 68 -6.87 13.04 17.37
CA GLN A 68 -7.15 11.76 18.00
C GLN A 68 -5.91 10.84 18.07
N ARG A 69 -4.83 11.18 17.38
CA ARG A 69 -3.59 10.41 17.39
C ARG A 69 -2.67 10.90 18.52
N PRO A 70 -2.10 9.99 19.33
CA PRO A 70 -1.21 10.39 20.43
C PRO A 70 0.01 11.17 19.91
N GLY A 71 0.25 12.36 20.46
CA GLY A 71 1.43 13.19 20.15
C GLY A 71 1.30 14.10 18.93
N GLU A 72 0.14 14.13 18.27
CA GLU A 72 -0.16 15.08 17.20
C GLU A 72 -0.83 16.35 17.76
N GLU A 73 -0.79 17.44 16.99
CA GLU A 73 -1.47 18.69 17.35
C GLU A 73 -3.00 18.53 17.38
N ASP A 74 -3.68 19.35 18.19
CA ASP A 74 -5.15 19.36 18.31
C ASP A 74 -5.81 20.01 17.09
N VAL A 75 -5.64 19.34 15.94
CA VAL A 75 -6.10 19.76 14.63
C VAL A 75 -7.16 18.78 14.15
N ASN A 76 -8.36 19.29 13.85
CA ASN A 76 -9.49 18.52 13.32
C ASN A 76 -9.34 18.26 11.81
N GLU A 77 -8.20 17.70 11.41
CA GLU A 77 -7.90 17.32 10.03
C GLU A 77 -7.86 15.80 9.92
N VAL A 78 -8.49 15.26 8.88
CA VAL A 78 -8.45 13.83 8.58
C VAL A 78 -7.03 13.44 8.14
N ILE A 79 -6.45 12.44 8.80
CA ILE A 79 -5.09 11.97 8.50
C ILE A 79 -5.01 11.29 7.13
N GLY A 80 -6.04 10.51 6.80
CA GLY A 80 -6.11 9.74 5.56
C GLY A 80 -7.01 8.52 5.70
N PRO A 81 -7.28 7.81 4.61
CA PRO A 81 -8.27 6.74 4.61
C PRO A 81 -7.85 5.45 5.34
N TRP A 82 -6.55 5.30 5.62
CA TRP A 82 -5.99 4.15 6.35
C TRP A 82 -5.85 4.39 7.86
N ALA A 83 -6.01 5.63 8.31
CA ALA A 83 -6.11 5.94 9.73
C ALA A 83 -7.60 5.98 10.09
N ARG A 84 -8.08 4.98 10.83
CA ARG A 84 -9.51 4.79 11.08
C ARG A 84 -9.81 4.57 12.55
N ARG A 85 -11.09 4.69 12.90
CA ARG A 85 -11.62 4.28 14.19
C ARG A 85 -12.95 3.56 14.04
N ASP A 86 -13.23 2.69 15.00
CA ASP A 86 -14.51 2.01 15.19
C ASP A 86 -14.89 2.09 16.67
N GLY A 87 -15.80 3.00 17.00
CA GLY A 87 -16.04 3.42 18.38
C GLY A 87 -14.78 4.03 19.00
N GLU A 88 -14.29 3.39 20.07
CA GLU A 88 -13.06 3.76 20.81
C GLU A 88 -11.79 3.11 20.25
N TYR A 89 -11.91 2.14 19.33
CA TYR A 89 -10.76 1.44 18.79
C TYR A 89 -10.15 2.23 17.63
N MET A 90 -8.88 2.56 17.74
CA MET A 90 -8.09 3.11 16.63
C MET A 90 -7.45 1.99 15.81
N VAL A 91 -7.47 2.17 14.49
CA VAL A 91 -6.87 1.25 13.52
C VAL A 91 -5.92 2.06 12.63
N PRO A 92 -4.64 2.19 13.02
CA PRO A 92 -3.64 2.99 12.31
C PRO A 92 -2.95 2.14 11.21
N LEU A 93 -3.70 1.75 10.18
CA LEU A 93 -3.12 0.95 9.09
C LEU A 93 -1.99 1.71 8.39
N ASP A 94 -2.11 3.03 8.23
CA ASP A 94 -1.09 3.91 7.63
C ASP A 94 0.27 3.79 8.31
N GLU A 95 0.30 3.72 9.65
CA GLU A 95 1.52 3.48 10.42
C GLU A 95 2.02 2.05 10.23
N PHE A 96 1.10 1.08 10.23
CA PHE A 96 1.43 -0.34 10.11
C PHE A 96 2.11 -0.69 8.78
N ILE A 97 1.59 -0.18 7.66
CA ILE A 97 2.18 -0.35 6.31
C ILE A 97 3.18 0.75 5.96
N ALA A 98 3.41 1.69 6.87
CA ALA A 98 4.29 2.86 6.72
C ALA A 98 4.02 3.69 5.45
N ALA A 99 2.75 3.85 5.10
CA ALA A 99 2.33 4.54 3.88
C ALA A 99 1.14 5.48 4.16
N GLU A 100 1.18 6.68 3.62
CA GLU A 100 0.11 7.67 3.63
C GLU A 100 -0.48 7.78 2.23
N PHE A 101 -1.78 7.49 2.08
CA PHE A 101 -2.46 7.50 0.79
C PHE A 101 -2.82 8.91 0.34
N LEU A 102 -2.38 9.29 -0.87
CA LEU A 102 -2.68 10.59 -1.47
C LEU A 102 -3.84 10.54 -2.47
N GLY A 103 -4.13 9.36 -3.02
CA GLY A 103 -5.06 9.13 -4.13
C GLY A 103 -4.49 8.14 -5.13
N THR A 104 -5.30 7.64 -6.06
CA THR A 104 -4.75 6.93 -7.23
C THR A 104 -4.33 7.91 -8.32
N TYR A 105 -3.41 7.51 -9.19
CA TYR A 105 -2.98 8.33 -10.31
C TYR A 105 -4.18 8.73 -11.19
N CYS A 106 -5.09 7.81 -11.50
CA CYS A 106 -6.28 8.12 -12.32
C CYS A 106 -7.33 8.99 -11.62
N GLU A 107 -7.35 9.02 -10.29
CA GLU A 107 -8.19 9.96 -9.53
C GLU A 107 -7.59 11.37 -9.60
N LEU A 108 -6.27 11.48 -9.39
CA LEU A 108 -5.55 12.76 -9.29
C LEU A 108 -5.16 13.36 -10.65
N LYS A 109 -5.09 12.55 -11.69
CA LYS A 109 -4.77 12.91 -13.10
C LYS A 109 -5.78 12.28 -14.05
N ASN A 110 -5.86 12.78 -15.28
CA ASN A 110 -6.74 12.18 -16.28
C ASN A 110 -6.02 10.99 -16.93
N CYS A 111 -6.37 9.77 -16.53
CA CYS A 111 -5.95 8.57 -17.25
C CYS A 111 -6.68 8.49 -18.57
N ARG A 112 -5.91 8.44 -19.67
CA ARG A 112 -6.46 8.23 -21.01
C ARG A 112 -6.29 6.79 -21.48
N ASP A 113 -5.25 6.11 -20.99
CA ASP A 113 -4.90 4.75 -21.40
C ASP A 113 -4.26 3.98 -20.23
N ALA A 114 -4.74 2.76 -19.99
CA ALA A 114 -4.16 1.86 -19.01
C ALA A 114 -2.71 1.46 -19.35
N ASN A 115 -2.29 1.60 -20.62
CA ASN A 115 -0.94 1.32 -21.11
C ASN A 115 -0.07 2.57 -21.26
N GLN A 116 -0.47 3.70 -20.69
CA GLN A 116 0.38 4.89 -20.66
C GLN A 116 1.61 4.64 -19.78
N LEU A 117 2.80 4.96 -20.30
CA LEU A 117 4.06 4.94 -19.55
C LEU A 117 4.00 6.01 -18.44
N MET A 118 4.16 5.58 -17.20
CA MET A 118 4.16 6.45 -16.03
C MET A 118 5.58 6.90 -15.65
N GLY A 119 6.58 6.06 -15.88
CA GLY A 119 7.95 6.34 -15.47
C GLY A 119 8.77 5.07 -15.38
N LEU A 120 9.92 5.17 -14.70
CA LEU A 120 10.87 4.08 -14.54
C LEU A 120 10.95 3.64 -13.09
N LEU A 121 11.01 2.34 -12.85
CA LEU A 121 11.21 1.76 -11.54
C LEU A 121 12.71 1.71 -11.24
N GLU A 122 13.06 2.15 -10.04
CA GLU A 122 14.43 2.17 -9.55
C GLU A 122 14.47 1.60 -8.13
N ALA A 123 15.32 0.60 -7.92
CA ALA A 123 15.63 0.13 -6.57
C ALA A 123 16.56 1.15 -5.90
N LEU A 124 16.48 1.29 -4.58
CA LEU A 124 17.38 2.23 -3.90
C LEU A 124 18.85 1.80 -4.10
N PRO A 125 19.73 2.71 -4.57
CA PRO A 125 21.13 2.39 -4.83
C PRO A 125 21.83 1.75 -3.62
N GLY A 126 22.58 0.67 -3.87
CA GLY A 126 23.35 -0.03 -2.84
C GLY A 126 22.54 -0.94 -1.90
N ARG A 127 21.21 -1.06 -2.07
CA ARG A 127 20.38 -1.95 -1.26
C ARG A 127 20.01 -3.22 -2.03
N LYS A 128 20.68 -4.33 -1.69
CA LYS A 128 20.14 -5.66 -1.99
C LYS A 128 18.95 -5.90 -1.07
N HIS A 129 17.75 -6.01 -1.64
CA HIS A 129 16.55 -6.33 -0.90
C HIS A 129 15.83 -7.50 -1.60
N PRO A 130 15.40 -8.56 -0.89
CA PRO A 130 14.80 -9.75 -1.51
C PRO A 130 13.63 -9.46 -2.44
N LEU A 131 12.83 -8.43 -2.12
CA LEU A 131 11.67 -8.01 -2.93
C LEU A 131 12.02 -7.40 -4.31
N VAL A 132 13.29 -7.04 -4.55
CA VAL A 132 13.76 -6.45 -5.83
C VAL A 132 15.04 -7.11 -6.33
N GLU A 133 15.38 -8.29 -5.81
CA GLU A 133 16.58 -9.01 -6.25
C GLU A 133 16.48 -9.39 -7.74
N GLY A 134 17.57 -9.16 -8.48
CA GLY A 134 17.63 -9.44 -9.93
C GLY A 134 16.80 -8.52 -10.82
N ILE A 135 16.12 -7.52 -10.24
CA ILE A 135 15.39 -6.51 -11.00
C ILE A 135 16.38 -5.49 -11.55
N ARG A 136 16.29 -5.20 -12.86
CA ARG A 136 17.08 -4.15 -13.49
C ARG A 136 16.59 -2.78 -13.00
N ASP A 137 17.51 -1.87 -12.73
CA ASP A 137 17.15 -0.45 -12.60
C ASP A 137 16.72 0.05 -13.97
N ASP A 138 15.67 0.88 -14.06
CA ASP A 138 15.05 1.42 -15.29
C ASP A 138 13.81 0.70 -15.85
N LEU A 139 13.19 -0.24 -15.11
CA LEU A 139 12.01 -0.93 -15.65
C LEU A 139 10.85 0.04 -15.89
N GLU A 140 10.31 0.04 -17.10
CA GLU A 140 9.16 0.85 -17.47
C GLU A 140 7.90 0.44 -16.69
N PHE A 141 7.23 1.40 -16.06
CA PHE A 141 5.99 1.19 -15.30
C PHE A 141 4.80 1.84 -16.00
N TYR A 142 3.66 1.13 -16.03
CA TYR A 142 2.49 1.51 -16.83
C TYR A 142 1.17 1.44 -16.04
N GLY A 143 0.26 2.36 -16.34
CA GLY A 143 -1.12 2.35 -15.87
C GLY A 143 -1.37 2.98 -14.50
N ASP A 144 -2.51 2.67 -13.89
CA ASP A 144 -2.93 3.24 -12.60
C ASP A 144 -2.21 2.60 -11.42
N PHE A 145 -2.01 3.40 -10.37
CA PHE A 145 -1.36 3.01 -9.12
C PHE A 145 -1.74 3.99 -8.02
N ALA A 146 -1.63 3.55 -6.77
CA ALA A 146 -1.77 4.39 -5.61
C ALA A 146 -0.54 5.29 -5.44
N LEU A 147 -0.77 6.59 -5.31
CA LEU A 147 0.26 7.54 -4.92
C LEU A 147 0.29 7.61 -3.40
N VAL A 148 1.46 7.35 -2.82
CA VAL A 148 1.66 7.36 -1.37
C VAL A 148 2.89 8.17 -0.99
N ASN A 149 2.85 8.77 0.20
CA ASN A 149 4.07 9.14 0.90
C ASN A 149 4.49 7.98 1.80
N GLN A 150 5.80 7.78 1.95
CA GLN A 150 6.30 6.86 2.97
C GLN A 150 6.32 7.59 4.31
N ARG A 151 5.71 6.99 5.35
CA ARG A 151 5.85 7.49 6.72
C ARG A 151 7.22 7.12 7.27
N GLU A 152 7.87 8.05 7.97
CA GLU A 152 9.08 7.77 8.73
C GLU A 152 8.71 7.07 10.04
N GLY A 153 9.46 6.03 10.44
CA GLY A 153 9.13 5.22 11.61
C GLY A 153 9.98 3.95 11.77
N ASN A 154 9.79 3.25 12.90
CA ASN A 154 10.63 2.16 13.42
C ASN A 154 10.72 0.93 12.49
N ASN A 155 11.52 1.03 11.43
CA ASN A 155 11.86 0.00 10.41
C ASN A 155 11.14 0.11 9.07
N ALA A 156 10.51 1.25 8.75
CA ALA A 156 10.02 1.48 7.40
C ALA A 156 11.19 1.64 6.41
N LYS A 157 11.21 0.83 5.35
CA LYS A 157 12.20 0.93 4.27
C LYS A 157 11.51 1.05 2.93
N ARG A 158 11.80 2.13 2.21
CA ARG A 158 11.59 2.19 0.76
C ARG A 158 12.44 1.12 0.10
N VAL A 159 11.82 0.32 -0.75
CA VAL A 159 12.49 -0.76 -1.48
C VAL A 159 12.56 -0.43 -2.97
N LEU A 160 11.45 0.06 -3.52
CA LEU A 160 11.34 0.42 -4.93
C LEU A 160 10.65 1.77 -5.06
N THR A 161 11.12 2.57 -6.02
CA THR A 161 10.59 3.91 -6.30
C THR A 161 10.24 3.99 -7.79
N LEU A 162 9.13 4.67 -8.10
CA LEU A 162 8.81 5.12 -9.44
C LEU A 162 9.40 6.51 -9.63
N LYS A 163 10.33 6.65 -10.59
CA LYS A 163 10.79 7.93 -11.12
C LYS A 163 9.83 8.37 -12.23
N TYR A 164 8.95 9.32 -11.91
CA TYR A 164 8.00 9.90 -12.88
C TYR A 164 8.69 10.81 -13.92
N GLY A 165 9.93 11.24 -13.64
CA GLY A 165 10.77 12.04 -14.55
C GLY A 165 10.45 13.54 -14.58
N SER A 166 9.27 13.95 -14.12
CA SER A 166 8.87 15.35 -14.01
C SER A 166 8.07 15.61 -12.73
N GLU A 167 7.72 16.86 -12.46
CA GLU A 167 6.86 17.21 -11.34
C GLU A 167 5.42 16.73 -11.60
N LEU A 168 4.88 15.85 -10.74
CA LEU A 168 3.49 15.45 -10.81
C LEU A 168 2.60 16.55 -10.24
N VAL A 169 1.82 17.19 -11.11
CA VAL A 169 0.88 18.26 -10.73
C VAL A 169 -0.57 17.76 -10.83
N THR A 170 -1.30 17.62 -9.74
CA THR A 170 -2.67 17.08 -9.73
C THR A 170 -3.69 17.99 -10.46
N LYS A 171 -4.93 17.51 -10.67
CA LYS A 171 -6.04 18.29 -11.24
C LYS A 171 -6.29 19.61 -10.50
N ASP A 172 -6.13 19.60 -9.18
CA ASP A 172 -6.25 20.75 -8.27
C ASP A 172 -4.93 21.53 -8.09
N LYS A 173 -3.95 21.31 -8.98
CA LYS A 173 -2.68 22.04 -9.04
C LYS A 173 -1.73 21.82 -7.86
N ARG A 174 -1.96 20.81 -7.01
CA ARG A 174 -0.99 20.40 -5.98
C ARG A 174 0.21 19.74 -6.66
N LYS A 175 1.40 20.03 -6.15
CA LYS A 175 2.67 19.44 -6.60
C LYS A 175 3.03 18.30 -5.65
N LEU A 176 3.19 17.09 -6.18
CA LEU A 176 3.43 15.89 -5.38
C LEU A 176 4.87 15.36 -5.51
N GLY A 177 5.75 16.03 -6.25
CA GLY A 177 7.11 15.60 -6.51
C GLY A 177 7.27 14.76 -7.77
N LYS A 178 8.44 14.13 -7.90
CA LYS A 178 8.87 13.38 -9.10
C LYS A 178 9.10 11.89 -8.83
N GLU A 179 8.99 11.48 -7.57
CA GLU A 179 9.39 10.17 -7.09
C GLU A 179 8.38 9.64 -6.10
N PHE A 180 7.87 8.43 -6.36
CA PHE A 180 6.81 7.83 -5.56
C PHE A 180 7.23 6.43 -5.10
N PRO A 181 7.13 6.10 -3.80
CA PRO A 181 7.34 4.73 -3.33
C PRO A 181 6.39 3.76 -4.05
N VAL A 182 6.95 2.68 -4.60
CA VAL A 182 6.18 1.57 -5.19
C VAL A 182 6.16 0.38 -4.25
N ILE A 183 7.28 0.10 -3.57
CA ILE A 183 7.36 -0.94 -2.56
C ILE A 183 7.91 -0.34 -1.27
N ILE A 184 7.15 -0.49 -0.19
CA ILE A 184 7.54 -0.13 1.17
C ILE A 184 7.50 -1.41 2.00
N SER A 185 8.54 -1.66 2.79
CA SER A 185 8.55 -2.72 3.79
C SER A 185 8.52 -2.11 5.19
N SER A 186 7.80 -2.73 6.11
CA SER A 186 7.67 -2.30 7.50
C SER A 186 7.64 -3.50 8.45
N GLY A 187 7.80 -3.21 9.76
CA GLY A 187 7.85 -4.19 10.83
C GLY A 187 9.27 -4.61 11.26
N LEU A 188 9.35 -5.38 12.36
CA LEU A 188 10.60 -5.93 12.85
C LEU A 188 11.05 -7.11 11.98
N GLY A 189 12.20 -6.96 11.31
CA GLY A 189 12.75 -7.91 10.35
C GLY A 189 12.49 -7.52 8.89
N THR A 190 13.08 -8.24 7.94
CA THR A 190 12.81 -8.04 6.50
C THR A 190 11.50 -8.72 6.12
N GLY A 191 10.51 -7.94 5.67
CA GLY A 191 9.34 -8.48 4.94
C GLY A 191 8.29 -9.19 5.81
N LYS A 192 7.96 -8.65 6.98
CA LYS A 192 6.71 -9.08 7.68
C LYS A 192 5.49 -8.37 7.12
N VAL A 193 5.62 -7.08 6.85
CA VAL A 193 4.58 -6.28 6.22
C VAL A 193 5.19 -5.57 5.01
N VAL A 194 4.52 -5.70 3.86
CA VAL A 194 4.96 -5.05 2.63
C VAL A 194 3.77 -4.40 1.95
N TYR A 195 3.95 -3.14 1.57
CA TYR A 195 3.01 -2.41 0.74
C TYR A 195 3.51 -2.34 -0.71
N TYR A 196 2.62 -2.62 -1.65
CA TYR A 196 2.82 -2.36 -3.08
C TYR A 196 1.84 -1.28 -3.55
N ALA A 197 2.32 -0.23 -4.21
CA ALA A 197 1.49 0.84 -4.76
C ALA A 197 0.52 0.39 -5.87
N ALA A 198 0.73 -0.79 -6.46
CA ALA A 198 -0.17 -1.39 -7.43
C ALA A 198 -0.48 -2.85 -7.06
N PRO A 199 -1.66 -3.37 -7.41
CA PRO A 199 -1.94 -4.80 -7.33
C PRO A 199 -0.84 -5.62 -8.02
N LEU A 200 -0.38 -6.71 -7.43
CA LEU A 200 0.73 -7.49 -8.01
C LEU A 200 0.40 -8.00 -9.41
N GLU A 201 -0.88 -8.28 -9.69
CA GLU A 201 -1.35 -8.71 -11.01
C GLU A 201 -1.10 -7.67 -12.09
N TYR A 202 -0.95 -6.38 -11.75
CA TYR A 202 -0.63 -5.35 -12.74
C TYR A 202 0.69 -5.62 -13.46
N PHE A 203 1.67 -6.23 -12.78
CA PHE A 203 2.99 -6.48 -13.34
C PHE A 203 2.99 -7.61 -14.38
N PHE A 204 1.96 -8.45 -14.42
CA PHE A 204 1.90 -9.61 -15.33
C PHE A 204 0.56 -9.80 -16.03
N ALA A 205 -0.34 -8.82 -15.95
CA ALA A 205 -1.67 -8.87 -16.55
C ALA A 205 -1.61 -9.10 -18.08
N PRO A 206 -2.58 -9.82 -18.66
CA PRO A 206 -2.76 -9.91 -20.11
C PRO A 206 -2.92 -8.51 -20.73
N GLY A 207 -2.39 -8.31 -21.95
CA GLY A 207 -2.50 -7.03 -22.68
C GLY A 207 -1.49 -5.96 -22.28
N ARG A 208 -0.61 -6.23 -21.30
CA ARG A 208 0.49 -5.33 -20.94
C ARG A 208 1.62 -5.34 -21.98
N PRO A 209 2.22 -4.17 -22.30
CA PRO A 209 3.39 -4.10 -23.19
C PRO A 209 4.60 -4.88 -22.65
N LYS A 210 4.78 -4.89 -21.33
CA LYS A 210 5.85 -5.59 -20.62
C LYS A 210 5.26 -6.38 -19.45
N LYS A 211 5.84 -7.56 -19.19
CA LYS A 211 5.44 -8.42 -18.08
C LYS A 211 6.65 -8.71 -17.21
N TYR A 212 6.49 -8.51 -15.90
CA TYR A 212 7.55 -8.60 -14.91
C TYR A 212 7.19 -9.62 -13.83
N TYR A 213 7.25 -10.90 -14.18
CA TYR A 213 6.98 -12.01 -13.25
C TYR A 213 7.92 -12.02 -12.03
N GLN A 214 9.11 -11.44 -12.17
CA GLN A 214 10.10 -11.32 -11.09
C GLN A 214 9.53 -10.65 -9.83
N PHE A 215 8.62 -9.67 -9.96
CA PHE A 215 8.00 -9.03 -8.78
C PHE A 215 7.18 -10.01 -7.94
N LEU A 216 6.50 -10.96 -8.57
CA LEU A 216 5.71 -11.98 -7.88
C LEU A 216 6.63 -12.99 -7.18
N GLU A 217 7.67 -13.45 -7.89
CA GLU A 217 8.65 -14.38 -7.34
C GLU A 217 9.40 -13.76 -6.16
N ASN A 218 9.87 -12.53 -6.32
CA ASN A 218 10.56 -11.79 -5.28
C ASN A 218 9.66 -11.48 -4.08
N MET A 219 8.36 -11.26 -4.30
CA MET A 219 7.39 -11.12 -3.22
C MET A 219 7.35 -12.41 -2.40
N TYR A 220 7.13 -13.58 -3.02
CA TYR A 220 7.11 -14.83 -2.27
C TYR A 220 8.45 -15.13 -1.59
N LYS A 221 9.57 -14.95 -2.28
CA LYS A 221 10.90 -15.16 -1.71
C LYS A 221 11.21 -14.21 -0.57
N GLY A 222 10.85 -12.94 -0.68
CA GLY A 222 11.10 -11.94 0.36
C GLY A 222 10.15 -12.04 1.55
N MET A 223 8.96 -12.64 1.36
CA MET A 223 7.96 -12.81 2.41
C MET A 223 7.98 -14.20 3.05
N LEU A 224 8.53 -15.24 2.43
CA LEU A 224 8.50 -16.60 2.99
C LEU A 224 9.86 -17.18 3.36
N ASN A 225 10.96 -16.56 2.92
CA ASN A 225 12.30 -16.87 3.41
C ASN A 225 12.68 -15.99 4.60
#